data_AF-A0A2P0QMM1-F1
#
_entry.id   AF-A0A2P0QMM1-F1
#
_cell.length_a   1.000
_cell.length_b   1.000
_cell.length_c   1.000
_cell.angle_alpha   90.00
_cell.angle_beta   90.00
_cell.angle_gamma   90.00
#
_symmetry.space_group_name_H-M   'P 1'
#
loop_
_entity.id
_entity.type
_entity.pdbx_description
1 polymer ?
#
loop_
_entity_poly.entity_id
_entity_poly.type
_entity_poly.pdbx_seq_one_letter_code
_entity_poly.pdbx_strand_id
1 'polypeptide(L)' 'MGRIAIFTDDPGWHGKQLSLAFANMGYSSDFVSLTRCSFTIKAGQNPLTIPGYEYALPDAAFVRGVPGGSLEEVVVYLD' A
#
# COMPACT_ATOMS: atom_id res chain seq x y z
N MET A 1 2.53 -15.35 10.74
CA MET A 1 3.62 -14.49 10.24
C MET A 1 2.96 -13.26 9.65
N GLY A 2 3.25 -12.06 10.16
CA GLY A 2 2.52 -10.86 9.74
C GLY A 2 2.88 -10.43 8.32
N ARG A 3 1.94 -9.80 7.63
CA ARG A 3 2.05 -9.33 6.25
C ARG A 3 1.99 -7.81 6.18
N ILE A 4 3.00 -7.22 5.54
CA ILE A 4 3.15 -5.76 5.43
C ILE A 4 2.96 -5.34 3.96
N ALA A 5 2.05 -4.41 3.71
CA ALA A 5 1.95 -3.77 2.40
C ALA A 5 2.95 -2.60 2.32
N ILE A 6 3.87 -2.64 1.34
CA ILE A 6 4.77 -1.52 1.03
C ILE A 6 4.22 -0.79 -0.18
N PHE A 7 3.70 0.42 0.03
CA PHE A 7 3.13 1.22 -1.06
C PHE A 7 4.23 1.95 -1.85
N THR A 8 4.40 1.55 -3.11
CA THR A 8 5.34 2.17 -4.07
C THR A 8 5.15 1.61 -5.47
N ASP A 9 5.33 2.45 -6.49
CA ASP A 9 5.41 2.04 -7.90
C ASP A 9 6.85 1.79 -8.38
N ASP A 10 7.83 2.31 -7.65
CA ASP A 10 9.24 2.15 -7.94
C ASP A 10 9.98 1.68 -6.68
N PRO A 11 9.96 0.37 -6.38
CA PRO A 11 10.62 -0.15 -5.18
C PRO A 11 12.13 0.17 -5.19
N GLY A 12 12.78 0.14 -6.35
CA GLY A 12 14.22 0.35 -6.48
C GLY A 12 15.05 -0.54 -5.54
N TRP A 13 16.28 -0.14 -5.26
CA TRP A 13 17.15 -0.87 -4.33
C TRP A 13 16.72 -0.69 -2.87
N HIS A 14 16.23 0.50 -2.49
CA HIS A 14 15.73 0.79 -1.15
C HIS A 14 14.56 -0.11 -0.74
N GLY A 15 13.60 -0.34 -1.64
CA GLY A 15 12.46 -1.21 -1.39
C GLY A 15 12.89 -2.65 -1.17
N LYS A 16 13.83 -3.17 -1.98
CA LYS A 16 14.39 -4.51 -1.78
C LYS A 16 15.07 -4.65 -0.41
N GLN A 17 15.87 -3.66 0.00
CA GLN A 17 16.49 -3.67 1.33
C GLN A 17 15.46 -3.62 2.46
N LEU A 18 14.40 -2.81 2.30
CA LEU A 18 13.30 -2.74 3.27
C LEU A 18 12.57 -4.08 3.41
N SER A 19 12.28 -4.75 2.29
CA SER A 19 11.63 -6.07 2.29
C SER A 19 12.49 -7.13 3.01
N LEU A 20 13.81 -7.11 2.79
CA LEU A 20 14.76 -7.97 3.50
C LEU A 20 14.80 -7.68 5.00
N ALA A 21 14.76 -6.40 5.40
CA ALA A 21 14.71 -6.01 6.80
C ALA A 21 13.44 -6.54 7.49
N PHE A 22 12.28 -6.45 6.83
CA PHE A 22 11.04 -7.05 7.34
C PHE A 22 11.13 -8.58 7.46
N ALA A 23 11.70 -9.25 6.46
CA ALA A 23 11.91 -10.70 6.49
C ALA A 23 12.79 -11.13 7.68
N ASN A 24 13.86 -10.38 7.95
CA ASN A 24 14.74 -10.63 9.11
C ASN A 24 14.03 -10.46 10.46
N MET A 25 12.96 -9.67 10.51
CA MET A 25 12.10 -9.51 11.69
C MET A 25 10.93 -10.51 11.72
N GLY A 26 10.85 -11.45 10.76
CA GLY A 26 9.79 -12.45 10.69
C GLY A 26 8.48 -11.93 10.08
N TYR A 27 8.54 -10.93 9.20
CA TYR A 27 7.39 -10.44 8.44
C TYR A 27 7.58 -10.65 6.95
N SER A 28 6.51 -11.00 6.23
CA SER A 28 6.51 -10.95 4.77
C SER A 28 6.04 -9.57 4.30
N SER A 29 6.50 -9.13 3.14
CA SER A 29 6.07 -7.85 2.56
C SER A 29 5.80 -7.95 1.07
N ASP A 30 4.79 -7.20 0.62
CA ASP A 30 4.38 -7.10 -0.78
C ASP A 30 4.49 -5.65 -1.24
N PHE A 31 5.04 -5.40 -2.43
CA PHE A 31 5.00 -4.07 -3.04
C PHE A 31 3.65 -3.86 -3.71
N VAL A 32 2.96 -2.78 -3.35
CA VAL A 32 1.62 -2.47 -3.83
C VAL A 32 1.59 -1.07 -4.42
N SER A 33 1.00 -0.93 -5.61
CA SER A 33 0.74 0.38 -6.21
C SER A 33 -0.53 0.98 -5.61
N LEU A 34 -0.46 2.23 -5.14
CA LEU A 34 -1.66 2.95 -4.67
C LEU A 34 -2.67 3.19 -5.81
N THR A 35 -2.22 3.35 -7.05
CA THR A 35 -3.12 3.50 -8.22
C THR A 35 -3.96 2.26 -8.50
N ARG A 36 -3.59 1.12 -7.92
CA ARG A 36 -4.33 -0.15 -8.04
C ARG A 36 -5.21 -0.44 -6.83
N CYS A 37 -5.16 0.41 -5.80
CA CYS A 37 -6.04 0.34 -4.66
C CYS A 37 -7.34 1.08 -4.95
N SER A 38 -8.41 0.71 -4.26
CA SER A 38 -9.68 1.44 -4.30
C SER A 38 -10.38 1.35 -2.96
N PHE A 39 -11.34 2.25 -2.74
CA PHE A 39 -12.21 2.20 -1.58
C PHE A 39 -13.68 2.26 -1.99
N THR A 40 -14.54 1.68 -1.16
CA THR A 40 -15.99 1.67 -1.35
C THR A 40 -16.66 2.30 -0.13
N ILE A 41 -17.57 3.23 -0.38
CA ILE A 41 -18.34 3.94 0.67
C ILE A 41 -19.69 3.24 0.95
N LYS A 42 -19.91 2.04 0.38
CA LYS A 42 -21.13 1.28 0.59
C LYS A 42 -21.08 0.53 1.92
N ALA A 43 -22.08 0.77 2.77
CA ALA A 43 -22.23 0.07 4.04
C ALA A 43 -22.29 -1.46 3.83
N GLY A 44 -21.61 -2.20 4.71
CA GLY A 44 -21.60 -3.68 4.71
C GLY A 44 -20.61 -4.34 3.74
N GLN A 45 -19.73 -3.56 3.08
CA GLN A 45 -18.62 -4.10 2.28
C GLN A 45 -17.27 -3.76 2.92
N ASN A 46 -16.23 -4.52 2.58
CA ASN A 46 -14.87 -4.17 2.99
C ASN A 46 -14.52 -2.81 2.36
N PRO A 47 -14.22 -1.76 3.15
CA PRO A 47 -14.10 -0.41 2.62
C PRO A 47 -12.87 -0.23 1.73
N LEU A 48 -11.90 -1.13 1.77
CA LEU A 48 -10.64 -1.04 1.03
C LEU A 48 -10.41 -2.30 0.20
N THR A 49 -10.02 -2.10 -1.05
CA THR A 49 -9.46 -3.13 -1.92
C THR A 49 -7.98 -2.82 -2.10
N ILE A 50 -7.13 -3.72 -1.61
CA ILE A 50 -5.68 -3.64 -1.73
C ILE A 50 -5.23 -4.93 -2.44
N PRO A 51 -4.55 -4.85 -3.60
CA PRO A 51 -4.07 -6.03 -4.30
C PRO A 51 -3.21 -6.94 -3.40
N GLY A 52 -3.53 -8.23 -3.34
CA GLY A 52 -2.87 -9.22 -2.48
C GLY A 52 -3.41 -9.28 -1.03
N TYR A 53 -4.41 -8.45 -0.72
CA TYR A 53 -5.05 -8.28 0.59
C TYR A 53 -6.59 -8.21 0.45
N GLU A 54 -7.16 -8.94 -0.51
CA GLU A 54 -8.58 -8.88 -0.87
C GLU A 54 -9.48 -9.43 0.24
N TYR A 55 -9.00 -10.41 1.00
CA TYR A 55 -9.76 -11.10 2.04
C TYR A 55 -9.52 -10.56 3.46
N ALA A 56 -8.41 -9.84 3.68
CA ALA A 56 -8.04 -9.27 4.96
C ALA A 56 -7.06 -8.12 4.74
N LEU A 57 -7.17 -7.08 5.58
CA LEU A 57 -6.21 -5.96 5.58
C LEU A 57 -4.79 -6.45 5.94
N PRO A 58 -3.74 -5.75 5.46
CA PRO A 58 -2.38 -6.01 5.93
C PRO A 58 -2.26 -5.75 7.43
N ASP A 59 -1.36 -6.48 8.10
CA ASP A 59 -1.06 -6.26 9.52
C ASP A 59 -0.40 -4.90 9.75
N ALA A 60 0.33 -4.39 8.74
CA ALA A 60 0.86 -3.04 8.72
C ALA A 60 1.02 -2.51 7.29
N ALA A 61 1.07 -1.18 7.16
CA ALA A 61 1.34 -0.50 5.90
C ALA A 61 2.59 0.39 6.02
N PHE A 62 3.45 0.36 5.01
CA PHE A 62 4.59 1.26 4.87
C PHE A 62 4.47 2.04 3.56
N VAL A 63 4.22 3.35 3.61
CA VAL A 63 4.12 4.19 2.42
C VAL A 63 5.50 4.74 2.06
N ARG A 64 6.15 4.16 1.04
CA ARG A 64 7.48 4.60 0.57
C ARG A 64 7.35 5.67 -0.52
N GLY A 65 6.32 5.59 -1.34
CA GLY A 65 6.02 6.61 -2.33
C GLY A 65 4.54 6.65 -2.64
N VAL A 66 4.03 7.86 -2.77
CA VAL A 66 2.73 8.10 -3.40
C VAL A 66 3.03 8.48 -4.85
N PRO A 67 2.53 7.72 -5.85
CA PRO A 67 2.70 8.10 -7.23
C PRO A 67 2.14 9.50 -7.44
N GLY A 68 2.81 10.29 -8.29
CA GLY A 68 2.25 11.54 -8.75
C GLY A 68 0.93 11.28 -9.47
N GLY A 69 -0.05 12.13 -9.21
CA GLY A 69 -1.27 12.23 -10.01
C GLY A 69 -1.20 13.43 -10.95
N SER A 70 -2.35 13.82 -11.50
CA SER A 70 -2.49 15.17 -12.05
C SER A 70 -2.23 16.23 -10.96
N LEU A 71 -1.98 17.48 -11.37
CA LEU A 71 -1.81 18.57 -10.40
C LEU A 71 -3.04 18.64 -9.47
N GLU A 72 -4.24 18.52 -10.03
CA GLU A 72 -5.50 18.49 -9.32
C GLU A 72 -5.54 17.36 -8.28
N GLU A 73 -5.17 16.13 -8.63
CA GLU A 73 -5.15 14.99 -7.69
C GLU A 73 -4.22 15.23 -6.48
N VAL A 74 -3.17 16.04 -6.65
CA VAL A 74 -2.20 16.35 -5.59
C VAL A 74 -2.57 17.61 -4.79
N VAL A 75 -3.22 18.60 -5.41
CA VAL A 75 -3.56 19.89 -4.78
C VAL A 75 -5.03 20.02 -4.36
N VAL A 76 -5.87 19.01 -4.60
CA VAL A 76 -7.27 19.01 -4.15
C VAL A 76 -7.32 19.25 -2.64
N TYR A 77 -7.86 20.40 -2.29
CA TYR A 77 -8.26 20.74 -0.94
C TYR A 77 -9.69 20.25 -0.76
N LEU A 78 -9.93 19.38 0.22
CA LEU A 78 -11.27 18.96 0.59
C LEU A 78 -11.82 20.00 1.56
N ASP A 79 -12.78 20.80 1.09
CA ASP A 79 -13.55 21.76 1.91
C ASP A 79 -14.57 21.04 2.82
#